data_AF-A0A0S8HEP3-F1
#
_entry.id   AF-A0A0S8HEP3-F1
#
_cell.length_a   1.000
_cell.length_b   1.000
_cell.length_c   1.000
_cell.angle_alpha   90.00
_cell.angle_beta   90.00
_cell.angle_gamma   90.00
#
_symmetry.space_group_name_H-M   'P 1'
#
loop_
_entity.id
_entity.type
_entity.pdbx_description
1 polymer ?
#
loop_
_entity_poly.entity_id
_entity_poly.type
_entity_poly.pdbx_seq_one_letter_code
_entity_poly.pdbx_strand_id
1 'polypeptide(L)'
;MIQEVRLTSQQMWSVARVTAVIDIVFVAILIWRIKRTRFRQSLGPLVVVSAAFWTFTLWLPVWSYWTSCYGYIFPDWVRWITPIYGLVIGALLAPLFWWLGVRLPGHPVLTVAILGGLHSLPGHMHGIYGRDMLEKCPLLVDVSAASALVFGVFEFIFYWCVVLTLTALIVSMREHWRRRRREGTMPAHRT
;
A
#
# COMPACT_ATOMS: atom_id res chain seq x y z
N MET A 1 -28.24 -11.79 -19.21
CA MET A 1 -28.18 -10.33 -19.04
C MET A 1 -27.47 -10.09 -17.71
N ILE A 2 -26.16 -9.84 -17.73
CA ILE A 2 -25.41 -9.52 -16.50
C ILE A 2 -25.78 -8.09 -16.16
N GLN A 3 -26.35 -7.87 -14.98
CA GLN A 3 -26.67 -6.54 -14.50
C GLN A 3 -25.37 -5.73 -14.50
N GLU A 4 -25.32 -4.61 -15.24
CA GLU A 4 -24.16 -3.71 -15.20
C GLU A 4 -24.03 -3.18 -13.78
N VAL A 5 -23.06 -3.70 -13.03
CA VAL A 5 -22.75 -3.20 -11.70
C VAL A 5 -22.14 -1.81 -11.87
N ARG A 6 -22.81 -0.79 -11.35
CA ARG A 6 -22.32 0.60 -11.32
C ARG A 6 -22.05 1.01 -9.89
N LEU A 7 -20.89 1.62 -9.66
CA LEU A 7 -20.57 2.22 -8.37
C LEU A 7 -21.09 3.64 -8.33
N THR A 8 -21.68 4.01 -7.20
CA THR A 8 -22.17 5.36 -6.94
C THR A 8 -21.25 6.11 -5.99
N SER A 9 -21.28 7.44 -6.05
CA SER A 9 -20.60 8.31 -5.09
C SER A 9 -20.96 7.99 -3.63
N GLN A 10 -22.22 7.64 -3.35
CA GLN A 10 -22.67 7.29 -1.99
C GLN A 10 -22.03 6.00 -1.48
N GLN A 11 -21.88 5.00 -2.34
CA GLN A 11 -21.16 3.76 -2.00
C GLN A 11 -19.68 4.07 -1.75
N MET A 12 -19.03 4.87 -2.60
CA MET A 12 -17.62 5.26 -2.42
C MET A 12 -17.39 6.01 -1.10
N TRP A 13 -18.25 6.97 -0.74
CA TRP A 13 -18.18 7.65 0.56
C TRP A 13 -18.40 6.70 1.74
N SER A 14 -19.28 5.71 1.58
CA SER A 14 -19.54 4.73 2.64
C SER A 14 -18.35 3.81 2.85
N VAL A 15 -17.75 3.31 1.77
CA VAL A 15 -16.52 2.51 1.85
C VAL A 15 -15.36 3.34 2.40
N ALA A 16 -15.17 4.58 1.93
CA ALA A 16 -14.11 5.47 2.42
C ALA A 16 -14.20 5.68 3.95
N ARG A 17 -15.41 5.88 4.49
CA ARG A 17 -15.63 5.99 5.94
C ARG A 17 -15.24 4.72 6.69
N VAL A 18 -15.65 3.55 6.17
CA VAL A 18 -15.31 2.26 6.79
C VAL A 18 -13.79 2.05 6.75
N THR A 19 -13.14 2.30 5.61
CA THR A 19 -11.69 2.20 5.47
C THR A 19 -10.97 3.17 6.42
N ALA A 20 -11.42 4.41 6.55
CA ALA A 20 -10.84 5.38 7.47
C ALA A 20 -10.89 4.91 8.93
N VAL A 21 -11.99 4.27 9.37
CA VAL A 21 -12.09 3.70 10.72
C VAL A 21 -11.10 2.54 10.89
N ILE A 22 -11.01 1.66 9.89
CA ILE A 22 -10.03 0.55 9.88
C ILE A 22 -8.61 1.10 9.96
N ASP A 23 -8.28 2.14 9.20
CA ASP A 23 -6.98 2.79 9.16
C ASP A 23 -6.59 3.37 10.51
N ILE A 24 -7.49 4.08 11.18
CA ILE A 24 -7.25 4.63 12.51
C ILE A 24 -6.84 3.51 13.48
N VAL A 25 -7.57 2.40 13.47
CA VAL A 25 -7.29 1.24 14.33
C VAL A 25 -5.95 0.61 13.96
N PHE A 26 -5.70 0.35 12.67
CA PHE A 26 -4.45 -0.26 12.19
C PHE A 26 -3.24 0.60 12.48
N VAL A 27 -3.29 1.89 12.19
CA VAL A 27 -2.22 2.85 12.47
C VAL A 27 -1.94 2.92 13.96
N ALA A 28 -2.97 2.98 14.82
CA ALA A 28 -2.80 2.98 16.27
C ALA A 28 -2.09 1.70 16.76
N ILE A 29 -2.51 0.52 16.28
CA ILE A 29 -1.87 -0.76 16.61
C ILE A 29 -0.40 -0.76 16.15
N LEU A 30 -0.13 -0.29 14.93
CA LEU A 30 1.24 -0.29 14.38
C LEU A 30 2.15 0.70 15.09
N ILE A 31 1.64 1.88 15.48
CA ILE A 31 2.37 2.83 16.33
C ILE A 31 2.75 2.17 17.65
N TRP A 32 1.81 1.44 18.27
CA TRP A 32 2.07 0.73 19.53
C TRP A 32 3.09 -0.41 19.36
N ARG A 33 3.05 -1.15 18.24
CA ARG A 33 3.89 -2.35 18.02
C ARG A 33 5.27 -2.05 17.44
N ILE A 34 5.42 -1.02 16.62
CA ILE A 34 6.66 -0.74 15.87
C ILE A 34 7.40 0.43 16.53
N LYS A 35 8.34 0.11 17.42
CA LYS A 35 9.21 1.12 18.04
C LYS A 35 10.06 1.86 17.00
N ARG A 36 10.32 3.15 17.23
CA ARG A 36 11.18 3.99 16.35
C ARG A 36 12.54 3.36 16.04
N THR A 37 13.21 2.80 17.05
CA THR A 37 14.52 2.15 16.90
C THR A 37 14.46 0.95 15.95
N ARG A 38 13.36 0.19 16.02
CA ARG A 38 13.10 -0.96 15.18
C ARG A 38 12.80 -0.56 13.74
N PHE A 39 11.99 0.48 13.55
CA PHE A 39 11.70 1.04 12.23
C PHE A 39 12.97 1.53 11.51
N ARG A 40 13.92 2.12 12.24
CA ARG A 40 15.21 2.54 11.66
C ARG A 40 16.02 1.37 11.07
N GLN A 41 15.77 0.14 11.51
CA GLN A 41 16.46 -1.06 11.02
C GLN A 41 15.67 -1.79 9.92
N SER A 42 14.49 -1.29 9.53
CA SER A 42 13.57 -2.02 8.66
C SER A 42 13.70 -1.68 7.18
N LEU A 43 14.62 -0.82 6.74
CA LEU A 43 14.73 -0.37 5.34
C LEU A 43 14.76 -1.54 4.36
N GLY A 44 15.69 -2.49 4.53
CA GLY A 44 15.83 -3.63 3.62
C GLY A 44 14.53 -4.47 3.51
N PRO A 45 13.98 -4.99 4.62
CA PRO A 45 12.69 -5.66 4.62
C PRO A 45 11.55 -4.83 4.01
N LEU A 46 11.49 -3.52 4.33
CA LEU A 46 10.44 -2.63 3.84
C LEU A 46 10.47 -2.50 2.31
N VAL A 47 11.65 -2.35 1.72
CA VAL A 47 11.84 -2.30 0.27
C VAL A 47 11.33 -3.58 -0.38
N VAL A 48 11.75 -4.74 0.12
CA VAL A 48 11.35 -6.04 -0.45
C VAL A 48 9.84 -6.26 -0.34
N VAL A 49 9.26 -6.00 0.84
CA VAL A 49 7.82 -6.16 1.07
C VAL A 49 7.01 -5.20 0.22
N SER A 50 7.41 -3.92 0.17
CA SER A 50 6.73 -2.90 -0.63
C SER A 50 6.77 -3.24 -2.12
N ALA A 51 7.94 -3.60 -2.65
CA ALA A 51 8.10 -3.97 -4.05
C ALA A 51 7.23 -5.19 -4.42
N ALA A 52 7.23 -6.24 -3.60
CA ALA A 52 6.37 -7.40 -3.80
C ALA A 52 4.88 -7.03 -3.71
N PHE A 53 4.49 -6.33 -2.65
CA PHE A 53 3.10 -5.93 -2.41
C PHE A 53 2.54 -5.11 -3.58
N TRP A 54 3.21 -4.04 -3.99
CA TRP A 54 2.74 -3.18 -5.08
C TRP A 54 2.73 -3.90 -6.43
N THR A 55 3.65 -4.84 -6.66
CA THR A 55 3.60 -5.72 -7.84
C THR A 55 2.29 -6.48 -7.89
N PHE A 56 1.91 -7.17 -6.81
CA PHE A 56 0.68 -7.98 -6.78
C PHE A 56 -0.59 -7.13 -6.73
N THR A 57 -0.61 -6.07 -5.91
CA THR A 57 -1.76 -5.18 -5.72
C THR A 57 -2.09 -4.38 -6.97
N LEU A 58 -1.14 -4.11 -7.86
CA LEU A 58 -1.46 -3.53 -9.18
C LEU A 58 -1.76 -4.61 -10.22
N TRP A 59 -0.99 -5.69 -10.24
CA TRP A 59 -1.13 -6.73 -11.25
C TRP A 59 -2.49 -7.43 -11.18
N LEU A 60 -2.91 -7.87 -9.98
CA LEU A 60 -4.14 -8.65 -9.83
C LEU A 60 -5.39 -7.85 -10.21
N PRO A 61 -5.61 -6.60 -9.74
CA PRO A 61 -6.78 -5.82 -10.14
C PRO A 61 -6.75 -5.43 -11.61
N VAL A 62 -5.59 -5.07 -12.17
CA VAL A 62 -5.50 -4.73 -13.60
C VAL A 62 -5.94 -5.91 -14.47
N TRP A 63 -5.56 -7.13 -14.10
CA TRP A 63 -6.00 -8.34 -14.80
C TRP A 63 -7.47 -8.69 -14.55
N SER A 64 -7.92 -8.57 -13.30
CA SER A 64 -9.30 -8.95 -12.92
C SER A 64 -10.35 -7.99 -13.45
N TYR A 65 -10.00 -6.71 -13.57
CA TYR A 65 -10.91 -5.62 -13.97
C TYR A 65 -10.50 -4.98 -15.29
N TRP A 66 -9.72 -5.67 -16.13
CA TRP A 66 -9.26 -5.14 -17.42
C TRP A 66 -10.45 -4.69 -18.28
N THR A 67 -11.39 -5.60 -18.54
CA THR A 67 -12.54 -5.35 -19.41
C THR A 67 -13.61 -4.47 -18.77
N SER A 68 -13.62 -4.36 -17.44
CA SER A 68 -14.63 -3.58 -16.70
C SER A 68 -14.17 -2.16 -16.37
N CYS A 69 -12.87 -1.89 -16.39
CA CYS A 69 -12.32 -0.59 -15.98
C CYS A 69 -11.06 -0.21 -16.76
N TYR A 70 -9.95 -0.95 -16.59
CA TYR A 70 -8.63 -0.49 -17.02
C TYR A 70 -8.46 -0.38 -18.55
N GLY A 71 -9.11 -1.26 -19.31
CA GLY A 71 -9.07 -1.27 -20.78
C GLY A 71 -9.76 -0.07 -21.43
N TYR A 72 -10.60 0.67 -20.70
CA TYR A 72 -11.19 1.93 -21.18
C TYR A 72 -10.21 3.12 -21.09
N ILE A 73 -9.13 2.97 -20.33
CA ILE A 73 -8.26 4.08 -19.89
C ILE A 73 -6.84 3.91 -20.45
N PHE A 74 -6.39 2.66 -20.59
CA PHE A 74 -5.02 2.31 -20.94
C PHE A 74 -4.95 1.44 -22.20
N PRO A 75 -3.91 1.62 -23.04
CA PRO A 75 -3.63 0.70 -24.13
C PRO A 75 -3.37 -0.74 -23.63
N ASP A 76 -3.70 -1.73 -24.46
CA ASP A 76 -3.58 -3.16 -24.12
C ASP A 76 -2.20 -3.61 -23.66
N TRP A 77 -1.13 -2.95 -24.11
CA TRP A 77 0.22 -3.33 -23.70
C TRP A 77 0.51 -3.02 -22.22
N VAL A 78 -0.25 -2.10 -21.60
CA VAL A 78 -0.03 -1.66 -20.20
C VAL A 78 -0.25 -2.80 -19.20
N ARG A 79 -1.19 -3.71 -19.46
CA ARG A 79 -1.46 -4.86 -18.57
C ARG A 79 -0.25 -5.78 -18.36
N TRP A 80 0.66 -5.80 -19.33
CA TRP A 80 1.87 -6.64 -19.31
C TRP A 80 3.02 -5.99 -18.55
N ILE A 81 3.10 -4.66 -18.55
CA ILE A 81 4.14 -3.93 -17.82
C ILE A 81 3.76 -3.59 -16.38
N THR A 82 2.49 -3.80 -16.01
CA THR A 82 1.97 -3.49 -14.67
C THR A 82 2.80 -4.13 -13.53
N PRO A 83 3.26 -5.39 -13.62
CA PRO A 83 4.14 -5.96 -12.59
C PRO A 83 5.45 -5.20 -12.43
N ILE A 84 6.09 -4.83 -13.55
CA ILE A 84 7.36 -4.08 -13.54
C ILE A 84 7.14 -2.69 -12.95
N TYR A 85 6.04 -2.04 -13.33
CA TYR A 85 5.65 -0.74 -12.79
C TYR A 85 5.44 -0.79 -11.28
N GLY A 86 4.69 -1.78 -10.78
CA GLY A 86 4.48 -2.00 -9.35
C GLY A 86 5.76 -2.30 -8.58
N LEU A 87 6.66 -3.11 -9.16
CA LEU A 87 7.97 -3.39 -8.60
C LEU A 87 8.79 -2.11 -8.44
N VAL A 88 8.91 -1.31 -9.51
CA VAL A 88 9.71 -0.08 -9.53
C VAL A 88 9.15 0.93 -8.53
N ILE A 89 7.84 1.18 -8.56
CA ILE A 89 7.21 2.13 -7.63
C ILE A 89 7.37 1.68 -6.18
N GLY A 90 7.06 0.40 -5.89
CA GLY A 90 7.19 -0.12 -4.53
C GLY A 90 8.62 -0.06 -4.00
N ALA A 91 9.61 -0.35 -4.85
CA ALA A 91 11.03 -0.30 -4.51
C ALA A 91 11.57 1.12 -4.32
N LEU A 92 11.04 2.12 -5.04
CA LEU A 92 11.47 3.52 -4.95
C LEU A 92 10.77 4.30 -3.84
N LEU A 93 9.49 4.03 -3.58
CA LEU A 93 8.74 4.75 -2.54
C LEU A 93 9.09 4.29 -1.13
N ALA A 94 9.35 2.99 -0.93
CA ALA A 94 9.76 2.47 0.37
C ALA A 94 10.97 3.19 0.99
N PRO A 95 12.11 3.39 0.29
CA PRO A 95 13.26 4.09 0.86
C PRO A 95 12.96 5.58 1.07
N LEU A 96 12.20 6.22 0.17
CA LEU A 96 11.79 7.62 0.34
C LEU A 96 10.93 7.79 1.60
N PHE A 97 9.92 6.94 1.79
CA PHE A 97 9.01 7.00 2.92
C PHE A 97 9.69 6.61 4.22
N TRP A 98 10.61 5.64 4.17
CA TRP A 98 11.46 5.31 5.30
C TRP A 98 12.34 6.51 5.70
N TRP A 99 13.00 7.15 4.73
CA TRP A 99 13.85 8.31 4.97
C TRP A 99 13.05 9.46 5.59
N LEU A 100 11.90 9.80 5.02
CA LEU A 100 10.98 10.81 5.57
C LEU A 100 10.48 10.43 6.97
N GLY A 101 10.09 9.16 7.18
CA GLY A 101 9.62 8.66 8.48
C GLY A 101 10.67 8.74 9.58
N VAL A 102 11.96 8.63 9.24
CA VAL A 102 13.07 8.78 10.20
C VAL A 102 13.42 10.24 10.47
N ARG A 103 13.17 11.15 9.51
CA ARG A 103 13.59 12.56 9.55
C ARG A 103 12.52 13.53 10.04
N LEU A 104 11.26 13.28 9.72
CA LEU A 104 10.15 14.16 10.11
C LEU A 104 9.81 13.99 11.61
N PRO A 105 9.30 15.04 12.27
CA PRO A 105 8.81 14.93 13.64
C PRO A 105 7.62 13.97 13.70
N GLY A 106 7.43 13.34 14.86
CA GLY A 106 6.35 12.38 15.09
C GLY A 106 6.76 10.92 14.93
N HIS A 107 5.78 10.02 14.86
CA HIS A 107 6.02 8.58 14.80
C HIS A 107 6.22 8.11 13.34
N PRO A 108 7.28 7.35 13.00
CA PRO A 108 7.58 6.96 11.63
C PRO A 108 6.44 6.20 10.94
N VAL A 109 5.73 5.34 11.67
CA VAL A 109 4.54 4.64 11.16
C VAL A 109 3.47 5.61 10.68
N LEU A 110 3.18 6.66 11.47
CA LEU A 110 2.19 7.66 11.11
C LEU A 110 2.62 8.44 9.86
N THR A 111 3.90 8.83 9.80
CA THR A 111 4.47 9.49 8.63
C THR A 111 4.33 8.64 7.38
N VAL A 112 4.71 7.37 7.43
CA VAL A 112 4.59 6.46 6.27
C VAL A 112 3.13 6.26 5.88
N ALA A 113 2.22 6.09 6.85
CA ALA A 113 0.79 5.94 6.58
C ALA A 113 0.24 7.17 5.83
N ILE A 114 0.48 8.39 6.34
CA ILE A 114 0.02 9.63 5.70
C ILE A 114 0.63 9.81 4.31
N LEU A 115 1.95 9.60 4.16
CA LEU A 115 2.61 9.67 2.86
C LEU A 115 2.05 8.63 1.89
N GLY A 116 1.71 7.45 2.40
CA GLY A 116 1.00 6.41 1.69
C GLY A 116 -0.31 6.89 1.11
N GLY A 117 -1.18 7.46 1.95
CA GLY A 117 -2.43 8.04 1.52
C GLY A 117 -2.25 9.13 0.46
N LEU A 118 -1.30 10.04 0.65
CA LEU A 118 -1.03 11.11 -0.31
C LEU A 118 -0.46 10.58 -1.65
N HIS A 119 0.28 9.47 -1.64
CA HIS A 119 0.76 8.83 -2.86
C HIS A 119 -0.38 8.31 -3.76
N SER A 120 -1.58 8.07 -3.23
CA SER A 120 -2.73 7.74 -4.08
C SER A 120 -3.07 8.85 -5.08
N LEU A 121 -2.86 10.11 -4.69
CA LEU A 121 -3.44 11.26 -5.39
C LEU A 121 -2.90 11.44 -6.81
N PRO A 122 -1.58 11.44 -7.09
CA PRO A 122 -1.08 11.69 -8.44
C PRO A 122 -1.61 10.67 -9.46
N GLY A 123 -1.63 9.38 -9.12
CA GLY A 123 -2.14 8.33 -10.00
C GLY A 123 -3.64 8.45 -10.25
N HIS A 124 -4.43 8.67 -9.18
CA HIS A 124 -5.88 8.84 -9.30
C HIS A 124 -6.25 10.12 -10.06
N MET A 125 -5.57 11.24 -9.78
CA MET A 125 -5.79 12.49 -10.51
C MET A 125 -5.44 12.34 -12.00
N HIS A 126 -4.35 11.64 -12.33
CA HIS A 126 -4.02 11.36 -13.73
C HIS A 126 -5.09 10.49 -14.41
N GLY A 127 -5.61 9.47 -13.73
CA GLY A 127 -6.71 8.66 -14.25
C GLY A 127 -8.00 9.45 -14.44
N ILE A 128 -8.41 10.20 -13.42
CA ILE A 128 -9.67 10.98 -13.43
C ILE A 128 -9.60 12.10 -14.47
N TYR A 129 -8.61 12.98 -14.39
CA TYR A 129 -8.56 14.21 -15.18
C TYR A 129 -7.71 14.11 -16.45
N GLY A 130 -6.71 13.23 -16.45
CA GLY A 130 -5.81 13.07 -17.61
C GLY A 130 -6.28 12.01 -18.60
N ARG A 131 -7.22 11.15 -18.21
CA ARG A 131 -7.73 10.04 -19.04
C ARG A 131 -9.24 9.94 -19.05
N ASP A 132 -9.95 10.84 -18.38
CA ASP A 132 -11.41 10.88 -18.29
C ASP A 132 -12.00 9.57 -17.73
N MET A 133 -11.33 8.98 -16.72
CA MET A 133 -11.71 7.68 -16.17
C MET A 133 -13.18 7.63 -15.75
N LEU A 134 -13.70 8.70 -15.14
CA LEU A 134 -15.08 8.77 -14.67
C LEU A 134 -16.10 8.95 -15.80
N GLU A 135 -15.66 9.27 -17.02
CA GLU A 135 -16.54 9.39 -18.19
C GLU A 135 -16.49 8.13 -19.06
N LYS A 136 -15.31 7.51 -19.16
CA LYS A 136 -15.07 6.36 -20.05
C LYS A 136 -15.34 5.01 -19.41
N CYS A 137 -15.22 4.89 -18.08
CA CYS A 137 -15.39 3.63 -17.36
C CYS A 137 -16.85 3.44 -16.93
N PRO A 138 -17.61 2.48 -17.51
CA PRO A 138 -19.02 2.27 -17.16
C PRO A 138 -19.24 1.95 -15.67
N LEU A 139 -18.28 1.28 -15.04
CA LEU A 139 -18.32 0.95 -13.61
C LEU A 139 -18.29 2.19 -12.70
N LEU A 140 -17.68 3.30 -13.17
CA LEU A 140 -17.37 4.47 -12.37
C LEU A 140 -18.11 5.74 -12.80
N VAL A 141 -19.02 5.65 -13.78
CA VAL A 141 -19.68 6.83 -14.37
C VAL A 141 -20.51 7.65 -13.38
N ASP A 142 -21.03 7.01 -12.33
CA ASP A 142 -21.83 7.65 -11.28
C ASP A 142 -20.99 8.04 -10.03
N VAL A 143 -19.66 7.97 -10.13
CA VAL A 143 -18.70 8.30 -9.07
C VAL A 143 -18.15 9.71 -9.27
N SER A 144 -18.21 10.53 -8.22
CA SER A 144 -17.58 11.85 -8.20
C SER A 144 -16.07 11.75 -7.94
N ALA A 145 -15.31 12.66 -8.54
CA ALA A 145 -13.86 12.76 -8.32
C ALA A 145 -13.50 12.87 -6.84
N ALA A 146 -14.24 13.70 -6.08
CA ALA A 146 -14.01 13.87 -4.65
C ALA A 146 -14.15 12.54 -3.88
N SER A 147 -15.22 11.78 -4.13
CA SER A 147 -15.43 10.49 -3.47
C SER A 147 -14.35 9.46 -3.84
N ALA A 148 -13.90 9.44 -5.10
CA ALA A 148 -12.84 8.54 -5.55
C ALA A 148 -11.48 8.89 -4.93
N LEU A 149 -11.13 10.18 -4.88
CA LEU A 149 -9.87 10.64 -4.31
C LEU A 149 -9.80 10.41 -2.80
N VAL A 150 -10.88 10.69 -2.06
CA VAL A 150 -10.90 10.44 -0.61
C VAL A 150 -10.84 8.95 -0.30
N PHE A 151 -11.57 8.13 -1.06
CA PHE A 151 -11.43 6.68 -0.94
C PHE A 151 -9.99 6.24 -1.21
N GLY A 152 -9.37 6.71 -2.30
CA GLY A 152 -7.99 6.35 -2.66
C GLY A 152 -6.96 6.70 -1.57
N VAL A 153 -7.14 7.82 -0.85
CA VAL A 153 -6.28 8.19 0.28
C VAL A 153 -6.35 7.14 1.39
N PHE A 154 -7.55 6.76 1.83
CA PHE A 154 -7.71 5.76 2.89
C PHE A 154 -7.31 4.35 2.43
N GLU A 155 -7.68 3.97 1.21
CA GLU A 155 -7.23 2.71 0.61
C GLU A 155 -5.70 2.58 0.64
N PHE A 156 -4.97 3.65 0.29
CA PHE A 156 -3.52 3.61 0.29
C PHE A 156 -2.92 3.67 1.69
N ILE A 157 -3.54 4.35 2.67
CA ILE A 157 -3.15 4.25 4.08
C ILE A 157 -3.23 2.78 4.52
N PHE A 158 -4.34 2.11 4.22
CA PHE A 158 -4.53 0.70 4.53
C PHE A 158 -3.44 -0.18 3.90
N TYR A 159 -3.16 -0.01 2.61
CA TYR A 159 -2.11 -0.74 1.90
C TYR A 159 -0.73 -0.56 2.53
N TRP A 160 -0.36 0.67 2.90
CA TRP A 160 0.91 0.90 3.58
C TRP A 160 0.93 0.34 5.01
N CYS A 161 -0.21 0.26 5.70
CA CYS A 161 -0.32 -0.45 6.97
C CYS A 161 -0.07 -1.96 6.81
N VAL A 162 -0.59 -2.58 5.75
CA VAL A 162 -0.30 -3.99 5.41
C VAL A 162 1.19 -4.19 5.15
N VAL A 163 1.81 -3.32 4.33
CA VAL A 163 3.25 -3.34 4.06
C VAL A 163 4.07 -3.22 5.35
N LEU A 164 3.72 -2.30 6.24
CA LEU A 164 4.40 -2.12 7.53
C LEU A 164 4.22 -3.33 8.46
N THR A 165 3.04 -3.94 8.45
CA THR A 165 2.75 -5.15 9.23
C THR A 165 3.65 -6.31 8.80
N LEU A 166 3.67 -6.61 7.50
CA LEU A 166 4.51 -7.68 6.93
C LEU A 166 6.00 -7.41 7.14
N THR A 167 6.41 -6.15 6.99
CA THR A 167 7.79 -5.71 7.29
C THR A 167 8.15 -6.00 8.75
N ALA A 168 7.28 -5.63 9.69
CA ALA A 168 7.52 -5.85 11.12
C ALA A 168 7.59 -7.34 11.46
N LEU A 169 6.77 -8.18 10.83
CA LEU A 169 6.82 -9.65 10.98
C LEU A 169 8.16 -10.21 10.48
N ILE A 170 8.64 -9.80 9.31
CA ILE A 170 9.94 -10.24 8.78
C ILE A 170 11.08 -9.81 9.71
N VAL A 171 11.05 -8.58 10.22
CA VAL A 171 12.04 -8.09 11.19
C VAL A 171 11.99 -8.93 12.47
N SER A 172 10.80 -9.21 13.02
CA SER A 172 10.61 -10.09 14.18
C SER A 172 11.21 -11.47 13.97
N MET A 173 10.92 -12.09 12.83
CA MET A 173 11.46 -13.40 12.49
C MET A 173 12.99 -13.34 12.44
N ARG A 174 13.57 -12.38 11.71
CA ARG A 174 15.04 -12.23 11.60
C ARG A 174 15.73 -12.07 12.95
N GLU A 175 15.15 -11.26 13.84
CA GLU A 175 15.67 -11.07 15.20
C GLU A 175 15.60 -12.37 16.02
N HIS A 176 14.48 -13.08 15.96
CA HIS A 176 14.30 -14.37 16.64
C HIS A 176 15.30 -15.42 16.16
N TRP A 177 15.46 -15.56 14.85
CA TRP A 177 16.43 -16.48 14.24
C TRP A 177 17.87 -16.15 14.64
N ARG A 178 18.22 -14.86 14.70
CA ARG A 178 19.57 -14.41 15.15
C ARG A 178 19.83 -14.73 16.61
N ARG A 179 18.83 -14.61 17.50
CA ARG A 179 18.97 -14.96 18.92
C ARG A 179 19.23 -16.47 19.11
N ARG A 180 18.41 -17.32 18.48
CA ARG A 180 18.59 -18.78 18.54
C ARG A 180 19.96 -19.24 18.04
N ARG A 181 20.48 -18.63 16.96
CA ARG A 181 21.83 -18.97 16.48
C ARG A 181 22.92 -18.64 17.48
N ARG A 182 22.80 -17.53 18.22
CA ARG A 182 23.80 -17.14 19.24
C ARG A 182 23.79 -18.09 20.44
N GLU A 183 22.60 -18.53 20.86
CA GLU A 183 22.43 -19.49 21.96
C GLU A 183 22.95 -20.88 21.59
N GLY A 184 22.76 -21.33 20.33
CA GLY A 184 23.25 -22.63 19.85
C GLY A 184 24.75 -22.72 19.55
N THR A 185 25.47 -21.60 19.50
CA THR A 185 26.93 -21.54 19.30
C THR A 185 27.72 -21.27 20.58
N MET A 186 27.11 -21.30 21.77
CA MET A 186 27.91 -21.31 23.00
C MET A 186 28.61 -22.66 23.09
N PRO A 187 29.95 -22.73 23.04
CA PRO A 187 30.65 -23.97 23.33
C PRO A 187 30.28 -24.38 24.75
N ALA A 188 29.83 -25.62 24.93
CA ALA A 188 29.73 -26.21 26.25
C ALA A 188 31.14 -26.17 26.85
N HIS A 189 31.41 -25.19 27.71
CA HIS A 189 32.56 -25.23 28.60
C HIS A 189 32.34 -26.44 29.51
N ARG A 190 32.83 -27.59 29.05
CA ARG A 190 33.03 -28.78 29.88
C ARG A 190 34.15 -28.43 30.84
N THR A 191 33.76 -28.19 32.08
CA THR A 191 34.62 -28.22 33.27
C THR A 191 35.23 -29.60 33.45
#